data_AF-A0A067LTJ4-F1
#
_entry.id   AF-A0A067LTJ4-F1
#
_cell.length_a   1.000
_cell.length_b   1.000
_cell.length_c   1.000
_cell.angle_alpha   90.00
_cell.angle_beta   90.00
_cell.angle_gamma   90.00
#
_symmetry.space_group_name_H-M   'P 1'
#
loop_
_entity.id
_entity.type
_entity.pdbx_description
1 polymer ?
#
loop_
_entity_poly.entity_id
_entity_poly.type
_entity_poly.pdbx_seq_one_letter_code
_entity_poly.pdbx_strand_id
1 'polypeptide(L)'
;PRFGTCCDRGKVRLPPLADPPKEPRQLYLGQRSQGSEFRNKISQYNAVLAFTPPGVNVDEQINQHTGVPYVFRIHGSLCHRAGTLLLPPGQRPAYAQLYTHDPQAVLDRRMARNGNL
;
A
#
# COMPACT_ATOMS: atom_id res chain seq x y z
N PRO A 1 -25.42 -12.30 13.73
CA PRO A 1 -25.06 -11.38 14.84
C PRO A 1 -25.40 -9.92 14.50
N ARG A 2 -26.19 -9.24 15.34
CA ARG A 2 -26.41 -7.79 15.24
C ARG A 2 -25.29 -7.09 16.01
N PHE A 3 -24.32 -6.52 15.30
CA PHE A 3 -23.21 -5.78 15.91
C PHE A 3 -23.72 -4.42 16.42
N GLY A 4 -23.87 -4.27 17.74
CA GLY A 4 -24.50 -3.10 18.37
C GLY A 4 -23.67 -1.82 18.37
N THR A 5 -22.40 -1.87 17.95
CA THR A 5 -21.45 -0.74 18.00
C THR A 5 -21.35 0.07 16.71
N CYS A 6 -21.82 -0.44 15.57
CA CYS A 6 -21.74 0.28 14.31
C CYS A 6 -23.03 1.08 14.05
N CYS A 7 -22.89 2.30 13.55
CA CYS A 7 -23.98 3.16 13.07
C CYS A 7 -25.05 3.59 14.12
N ASP A 8 -24.68 3.70 15.41
CA ASP A 8 -25.60 4.07 16.52
C ASP A 8 -26.94 3.30 16.47
N ARG A 9 -26.86 1.97 16.48
CA ARG A 9 -28.03 1.07 16.43
C ARG A 9 -28.91 1.30 15.18
N GLY A 10 -28.32 1.73 14.07
CA GLY A 10 -29.00 1.95 12.79
C GLY A 10 -29.57 3.36 12.61
N LYS A 11 -29.31 4.29 13.53
CA LYS A 11 -29.68 5.71 13.36
C LYS A 11 -28.79 6.43 12.34
N VAL A 12 -27.57 5.94 12.13
CA VAL A 12 -26.68 6.44 11.09
C VAL A 12 -26.83 5.57 9.85
N ARG A 13 -27.26 6.16 8.73
CA ARG A 13 -27.25 5.51 7.42
C ARG A 13 -26.17 6.13 6.57
N LEU A 14 -25.01 5.46 6.47
CA LEU A 14 -23.96 5.89 5.57
C LEU A 14 -24.40 5.64 4.11
N PRO A 15 -24.11 6.57 3.18
CA PRO A 15 -24.31 6.30 1.77
C PRO A 15 -23.44 5.13 1.32
N PRO A 16 -23.86 4.35 0.30
CA PRO A 16 -22.99 3.37 -0.32
C PRO A 16 -21.71 4.03 -0.81
N LEU A 17 -20.59 3.33 -0.66
CA LEU A 17 -19.32 3.75 -1.26
C LEU A 17 -19.45 3.73 -2.78
N ALA A 18 -18.85 4.71 -3.44
CA ALA A 18 -18.72 4.68 -4.90
C ALA A 18 -17.89 3.45 -5.31
N ASP A 19 -18.27 2.86 -6.45
CA ASP A 19 -17.49 1.76 -7.01
C ASP A 19 -16.08 2.26 -7.36
N PRO A 20 -15.03 1.47 -7.06
CA PRO A 20 -13.68 1.81 -7.48
C PRO A 20 -13.57 1.77 -9.01
N PRO A 21 -12.56 2.44 -9.60
CA PRO A 21 -12.27 2.33 -11.03
C PRO A 21 -12.14 0.86 -11.47
N LYS A 22 -12.45 0.61 -12.75
CA LYS A 22 -12.61 -0.74 -13.29
C LYS A 22 -11.36 -1.59 -13.11
N GLU A 23 -10.19 -1.00 -13.31
CA GLU A 23 -8.90 -1.70 -13.33
C GLU A 23 -8.51 -2.18 -11.92
N PRO A 24 -8.44 -1.33 -10.86
CA PRO A 24 -8.26 -1.80 -9.48
C PRO A 24 -9.31 -2.82 -9.05
N ARG A 25 -10.58 -2.63 -9.44
CA ARG A 25 -11.67 -3.56 -9.12
C ARG A 25 -11.41 -4.95 -9.71
N GLN A 26 -10.97 -5.02 -10.97
CA GLN A 26 -10.62 -6.27 -11.63
C GLN A 26 -9.38 -6.93 -11.05
N LEU A 27 -8.36 -6.16 -10.66
CA LEU A 27 -7.19 -6.70 -9.96
C LEU A 27 -7.56 -7.29 -8.60
N TYR A 28 -8.42 -6.61 -7.84
CA TYR A 28 -8.78 -7.06 -6.50
C TYR A 28 -9.78 -8.22 -6.50
N LEU A 29 -10.82 -8.18 -7.34
CA LEU A 29 -11.91 -9.17 -7.37
C LEU A 29 -11.75 -10.25 -8.44
N GLY A 30 -10.85 -10.05 -9.42
CA GLY A 30 -10.69 -10.96 -10.55
C GLY A 30 -10.10 -12.31 -10.14
N GLN A 31 -10.61 -13.38 -10.76
CA GLN A 31 -10.12 -14.75 -10.55
C GLN A 31 -8.99 -15.15 -11.52
N ARG A 32 -8.61 -14.26 -12.44
CA ARG A 32 -7.47 -14.48 -13.35
C ARG A 32 -6.15 -14.49 -12.58
N SER A 33 -5.11 -15.05 -13.20
CA SER A 33 -3.75 -15.08 -12.66
C SER A 33 -3.28 -13.72 -12.13
N GLN A 34 -3.53 -12.65 -12.89
CA GLN A 34 -3.20 -11.27 -12.51
C GLN A 34 -3.85 -10.84 -11.19
N GLY A 35 -5.12 -11.20 -10.96
CA GLY A 35 -5.80 -10.86 -9.71
C GLY A 35 -5.28 -11.65 -8.52
N SER A 36 -4.93 -12.92 -8.74
CA SER A 36 -4.27 -13.75 -7.72
C SER A 36 -2.92 -13.18 -7.33
N GLU A 37 -2.08 -12.86 -8.31
CA GLU A 37 -0.77 -12.24 -8.09
C GLU A 37 -0.90 -10.88 -7.40
N PHE A 38 -1.82 -10.02 -7.86
CA PHE A 38 -2.07 -8.72 -7.26
C PHE A 38 -2.42 -8.85 -5.77
N ARG A 39 -3.33 -9.75 -5.40
CA ARG A 39 -3.68 -9.99 -3.99
C ARG A 39 -2.49 -10.52 -3.19
N ASN A 40 -1.72 -11.45 -3.76
CA ASN A 40 -0.54 -12.03 -3.08
C ASN A 40 0.58 -10.99 -2.88
N LYS A 41 0.74 -10.06 -3.81
CA LYS A 41 1.77 -9.01 -3.79
C LYS A 41 1.23 -7.62 -3.42
N ILE A 42 0.00 -7.49 -2.91
CA ILE A 42 -0.68 -6.18 -2.76
C ILE A 42 0.12 -5.19 -1.91
N SER A 43 0.77 -5.67 -0.85
CA SER A 43 1.64 -4.86 0.00
C SER A 43 2.85 -4.30 -0.76
N GLN A 44 3.42 -5.08 -1.70
CA GLN A 44 4.53 -4.64 -2.54
C GLN A 44 4.06 -3.61 -3.56
N TYR A 45 2.93 -3.85 -4.24
CA TYR A 45 2.30 -2.88 -5.14
C TYR A 45 2.04 -1.54 -4.43
N ASN A 46 1.48 -1.58 -3.21
CA ASN A 46 1.25 -0.39 -2.40
C ASN A 46 2.56 0.31 -2.01
N ALA A 47 3.62 -0.44 -1.68
CA ALA A 47 4.93 0.13 -1.35
C ALA A 47 5.60 0.86 -2.53
N VAL A 48 5.37 0.41 -3.77
CA VAL A 48 5.87 1.09 -4.99
C VAL A 48 5.25 2.48 -5.14
N LEU A 49 3.96 2.58 -4.84
CA LEU A 49 3.17 3.80 -4.99
C LEU A 49 3.15 4.67 -3.73
N ALA A 50 3.74 4.20 -2.63
CA ALA A 50 3.72 4.89 -1.34
C ALA A 50 4.30 6.31 -1.43
N PHE A 51 3.53 7.29 -0.94
CA PHE A 51 3.92 8.69 -0.90
C PHE A 51 4.96 8.99 0.19
N THR A 52 4.96 8.21 1.26
CA THR A 52 5.94 8.31 2.36
C THR A 52 6.43 6.90 2.73
N PRO A 53 7.70 6.74 3.14
CA PRO A 53 8.12 5.50 3.76
C PRO A 53 7.31 5.26 5.04
N PRO A 54 6.87 4.02 5.31
CA PRO A 54 6.41 3.67 6.63
C PRO A 54 7.64 3.75 7.56
N GLY A 55 7.65 4.72 8.48
CA GLY A 55 8.75 4.92 9.43
C GLY A 55 8.73 3.88 10.56
N VAL A 56 8.57 2.60 10.21
CA VAL A 56 8.35 1.49 11.14
C VAL A 56 9.34 0.38 10.89
N ASN A 57 9.71 -0.33 11.96
CA ASN A 57 10.42 -1.59 11.87
C ASN A 57 9.37 -2.70 11.71
N VAL A 58 9.44 -3.42 10.58
CA VAL A 58 8.58 -4.56 10.33
C VAL A 58 9.20 -5.78 11.00
N ASP A 59 8.41 -6.45 11.85
CA ASP A 59 8.79 -7.75 12.40
C ASP A 59 8.48 -8.83 11.36
N GLU A 60 9.50 -9.32 10.66
CA GLU A 60 9.33 -10.38 9.66
C GLU A 60 9.24 -11.78 10.29
N GLN A 61 9.63 -11.95 11.58
CA GLN A 61 9.62 -13.26 12.22
C GLN A 61 8.21 -13.82 12.38
N ILE A 62 7.21 -12.94 12.53
CA ILE A 62 5.81 -13.32 12.65
C ILE A 62 5.24 -14.01 11.39
N ASN A 63 5.87 -13.81 10.23
CA ASN A 63 5.40 -14.32 8.94
C ASN A 63 6.18 -15.57 8.45
N GLN A 64 6.97 -16.21 9.32
CA GLN A 64 7.78 -17.38 8.95
C GLN A 64 6.98 -18.69 8.81
N HIS A 65 5.75 -18.73 9.31
CA HIS A 65 4.90 -19.93 9.29
C HIS A 65 4.05 -19.97 8.02
N THR A 66 3.98 -21.14 7.38
CA THR A 66 3.09 -21.35 6.23
C THR A 66 1.64 -21.57 6.69
N GLY A 67 0.67 -21.06 5.94
CA GLY A 67 -0.76 -21.26 6.22
C GLY A 67 -1.40 -20.30 7.22
N VAL A 68 -0.65 -19.32 7.75
CA VAL A 68 -1.22 -18.22 8.55
C VAL A 68 -1.41 -16.96 7.70
N PRO A 69 -2.44 -16.13 7.96
CA PRO A 69 -2.58 -14.84 7.30
C PRO A 69 -1.36 -13.96 7.53
N TYR A 70 -0.92 -13.23 6.51
CA TYR A 70 0.17 -12.27 6.63
C TYR A 70 -0.18 -11.21 7.68
N VAL A 71 0.72 -11.02 8.65
CA VAL A 71 0.57 -10.03 9.72
C VAL A 71 1.57 -8.90 9.50
N PHE A 72 1.04 -7.70 9.27
CA PHE A 72 1.82 -6.47 9.34
C PHE A 72 1.72 -5.89 10.75
N ARG A 73 2.72 -6.18 11.59
CA ARG A 73 2.75 -5.71 12.98
C ARG A 73 3.67 -4.50 13.11
N ILE A 74 3.14 -3.41 13.67
CA ILE A 74 3.91 -2.24 14.08
C ILE A 74 3.97 -2.24 15.61
N HIS A 75 5.17 -2.04 16.16
CA HIS A 75 5.37 -1.80 17.59
C HIS A 75 5.82 -0.35 17.81
N GLY A 76 5.19 0.36 18.76
CA GLY A 76 5.45 1.77 19.01
C GLY A 76 4.63 2.73 18.14
N SER A 77 5.17 3.91 17.85
CA SER A 77 4.47 4.97 17.10
C SER A 77 4.68 4.86 15.59
N LEU A 78 3.61 4.95 14.81
CA LEU A 78 3.68 5.13 13.36
C LEU A 78 3.99 6.59 13.04
N CYS A 79 5.22 6.87 12.62
CA CYS A 79 5.62 8.19 12.14
C CYS A 79 5.81 8.16 10.62
N HIS A 80 5.07 8.99 9.89
CA HIS A 80 5.33 9.24 8.48
C HIS A 80 6.54 10.16 8.35
N ARG A 81 7.70 9.61 8.00
CA ARG A 81 8.89 10.41 7.70
C ARG A 81 8.77 10.94 6.28
N ALA A 82 8.04 12.04 6.11
CA ALA A 82 8.11 12.81 4.88
C ALA A 82 9.56 13.31 4.75
N GLY A 83 10.33 12.66 3.88
CA GLY A 83 11.68 13.11 3.57
C GLY A 83 11.66 14.52 2.99
N THR A 84 12.83 15.15 2.89
CA THR A 84 12.96 16.45 2.24
C THR A 84 12.46 16.37 0.78
N LEU A 85 11.69 17.37 0.32
CA LEU A 85 11.28 17.44 -1.09
C LEU A 85 12.47 17.76 -2.01
N LEU A 86 13.51 18.39 -1.48
CA LEU A 86 14.74 18.65 -2.21
C LEU A 86 15.62 17.41 -2.21
N LEU A 87 16.14 17.06 -3.38
CA LEU A 87 17.12 16.00 -3.51
C LEU A 87 18.49 16.48 -3.02
N PRO A 88 19.10 15.80 -2.03
CA PRO A 88 20.51 16.04 -1.73
C PRO A 88 21.38 15.68 -2.95
N PRO A 89 22.53 16.35 -3.14
CA PRO A 89 23.44 16.04 -4.23
C PRO A 89 23.81 14.55 -4.27
N GLY A 90 23.73 13.94 -5.46
CA GLY A 90 24.08 12.53 -5.68
C GLY A 90 23.01 11.52 -5.23
N GLN A 91 21.90 11.94 -4.62
CA GLN A 91 20.81 11.04 -4.25
C GLN A 91 19.79 10.87 -5.38
N ARG A 92 19.09 9.74 -5.37
CA ARG A 92 18.00 9.44 -6.31
C ARG A 92 16.65 9.80 -5.69
N PRO A 93 15.67 10.27 -6.48
CA PRO A 93 14.35 10.62 -5.96
C PRO A 93 13.63 9.39 -5.40
N ALA A 94 12.90 9.56 -4.30
CA ALA A 94 12.07 8.51 -3.71
C ALA A 94 10.77 9.07 -3.09
N TYR A 95 9.74 8.22 -3.01
CA TYR A 95 8.48 8.55 -2.33
C TYR A 95 7.83 9.83 -2.90
N ALA A 96 7.52 10.82 -2.06
CA ALA A 96 6.95 12.10 -2.46
C ALA A 96 7.73 12.81 -3.58
N GLN A 97 9.06 12.70 -3.59
CA GLN A 97 9.89 13.32 -4.62
C GLN A 97 9.58 12.75 -6.02
N LEU A 98 9.13 11.50 -6.13
CA LEU A 98 8.75 10.91 -7.42
C LEU A 98 7.52 11.58 -8.05
N TYR A 99 6.76 12.38 -7.30
CA TYR A 99 5.56 13.03 -7.83
C TYR A 99 5.84 14.40 -8.45
N THR A 100 7.09 14.89 -8.39
CA THR A 100 7.50 16.17 -9.00
C THR A 100 8.37 15.99 -10.25
N HIS A 101 8.59 14.75 -10.68
CA HIS A 101 9.42 14.40 -11.84
C HIS A 101 8.58 13.91 -13.02
N ASP A 102 9.24 13.81 -14.19
CA ASP A 102 8.65 13.25 -15.39
C ASP A 102 8.04 11.85 -15.14
N PRO A 103 6.79 11.59 -15.58
CA PRO A 103 6.11 10.33 -15.31
C PRO A 103 6.85 9.07 -15.81
N GLN A 104 7.54 9.14 -16.94
CA GLN A 104 8.26 7.97 -17.47
C GLN A 104 9.52 7.70 -16.65
N ALA A 105 10.30 8.73 -16.36
CA ALA A 105 11.45 8.59 -15.47
C ALA A 105 11.04 8.05 -14.10
N VAL A 106 9.87 8.44 -13.58
CA VAL A 106 9.32 7.95 -12.31
C VAL A 106 8.93 6.48 -12.39
N LEU A 107 8.30 6.06 -13.49
CA LEU A 107 7.96 4.66 -13.72
C LEU A 107 9.21 3.78 -13.73
N ASP A 108 10.23 4.17 -14.49
CA ASP A 108 11.51 3.44 -14.54
C ASP A 108 12.15 3.32 -13.15
N ARG A 109 12.10 4.39 -12.36
CA ARG A 109 12.59 4.41 -10.98
C ARG A 109 11.81 3.47 -10.07
N ARG A 110 10.48 3.43 -10.21
CA ARG A 110 9.61 2.53 -9.46
C ARG A 110 9.89 1.07 -9.81
N MET A 111 10.08 0.75 -11.10
CA MET A 111 10.41 -0.61 -11.53
C MET A 111 11.81 -1.03 -11.03
N ALA A 112 12.80 -0.15 -11.12
CA ALA A 112 14.15 -0.44 -10.64
C ALA A 112 14.25 -0.67 -9.12
N ARG A 113 13.39 -0.01 -8.31
CA ARG A 113 13.39 -0.16 -6.85
C ARG A 113 12.70 -1.44 -6.37
N ASN A 114 11.80 -1.99 -7.17
CA ASN A 114 10.94 -3.11 -6.75
C ASN A 114 11.06 -4.28 -7.74
N GLY A 115 12.29 -4.77 -7.97
CA GLY A 115 12.56 -5.85 -8.94
C GLY A 115 12.00 -7.22 -8.56
N ASN A 116 11.29 -7.34 -7.43
CA ASN A 116 10.57 -8.52 -6.98
C ASN A 116 9.07 -8.51 -7.37
N LEU A 117 8.57 -7.40 -7.91
CA LEU A 117 7.27 -7.32 -8.57
C LEU A 117 7.40 -7.81 -10.01
#